data_AF-A0A535CTF0-F1
#
_entry.id   AF-A0A535CTF0-F1
#
_cell.length_a   1.000
_cell.length_b   1.000
_cell.length_c   1.000
_cell.angle_alpha   90.00
_cell.angle_beta   90.00
_cell.angle_gamma   90.00
#
_symmetry.space_group_name_H-M   'P 1'
#
loop_
_entity.id
_entity.type
_entity.pdbx_description
1 polymer ?
#
loop_
_entity_poly.entity_id
_entity_poly.type
_entity_poly.pdbx_seq_one_letter_code
_entity_poly.pdbx_strand_id
1 'polypeptide(L)'
;MPRPPNSTRSSSAKRQSGQSMVEFALSSVVLLLLVGGLVDIGRSLFVSEALSSAAREGARHGAWFDTPNRSHPYLDDAQIKAAVDAELAAASLPASVLKNPGTTCPAPTDGNAYHNPPFASGAYPPSANVAWLYICYANTPGLDFAVPATNQSQQDLNVILLYSYGPLTPLVTAQFGIFRLAVNVHMTVQGT
;
A
#
# COMPACT_ATOMS: atom_id res chain seq x y z
N MET A 1 -86.91 10.14 8.40
CA MET A 1 -85.55 10.72 8.45
C MET A 1 -84.60 9.80 7.69
N PRO A 2 -83.90 10.25 6.62
CA PRO A 2 -82.90 9.45 5.93
C PRO A 2 -81.53 9.56 6.63
N ARG A 3 -80.82 8.43 6.80
CA ARG A 3 -79.42 8.39 7.28
C ARG A 3 -78.47 8.82 6.15
N PRO A 4 -77.41 9.61 6.42
CA PRO A 4 -76.41 9.93 5.40
C PRO A 4 -75.50 8.72 5.11
N PRO A 5 -74.98 8.59 3.88
CA PRO A 5 -74.06 7.52 3.51
C PRO A 5 -72.69 7.72 4.16
N ASN A 6 -72.14 6.61 4.66
CA ASN A 6 -70.85 6.56 5.33
C ASN A 6 -69.72 6.75 4.28
N SER A 7 -68.94 7.81 4.40
CA SER A 7 -67.80 8.09 3.52
C SER A 7 -66.67 7.11 3.81
N THR A 8 -66.45 6.16 2.90
CA THR A 8 -65.31 5.26 2.91
C THR A 8 -64.03 6.03 2.55
N ARG A 9 -63.29 6.51 3.57
CA ARG A 9 -61.90 6.94 3.39
C ARG A 9 -60.95 5.74 3.51
N SER A 10 -60.69 5.07 2.40
CA SER A 10 -59.57 4.13 2.27
C SER A 10 -58.57 4.64 1.24
N SER A 11 -57.75 5.60 1.64
CA SER A 11 -56.59 6.07 0.85
C SER A 11 -55.29 6.15 1.64
N SER A 12 -55.31 5.80 2.94
CA SER A 12 -54.13 5.90 3.82
C SER A 12 -53.10 4.77 3.59
N ALA A 13 -53.55 3.55 3.30
CA ALA A 13 -52.67 2.38 3.23
C ALA A 13 -51.65 2.43 2.08
N LYS A 14 -52.04 2.96 0.90
CA LYS A 14 -51.12 3.11 -0.26
C LYS A 14 -50.07 4.20 -0.06
N ARG A 15 -50.37 5.23 0.74
CA ARG A 15 -49.45 6.36 0.99
C ARG A 15 -48.35 5.97 1.98
N GLN A 16 -48.69 5.10 2.94
CA GLN A 16 -47.77 4.62 3.96
C GLN A 16 -46.75 3.60 3.42
N SER A 17 -47.14 2.72 2.47
CA SER A 17 -46.20 1.75 1.87
C SER A 17 -45.13 2.40 0.99
N GLY A 18 -45.49 3.46 0.25
CA GLY A 18 -44.52 4.24 -0.54
C GLY A 18 -43.52 5.01 0.31
N GLN A 19 -43.95 5.52 1.47
CA GLN A 19 -43.10 6.27 2.39
C GLN A 19 -42.01 5.38 3.03
N SER A 20 -42.37 4.19 3.52
CA SER A 20 -41.41 3.26 4.12
C SER A 20 -40.34 2.80 3.13
N MET A 21 -40.69 2.65 1.85
CA MET A 21 -39.73 2.31 0.80
C MET A 21 -38.72 3.44 0.55
N VAL A 22 -39.15 4.71 0.62
CA VAL A 22 -38.28 5.88 0.47
C VAL A 22 -37.35 6.04 1.67
N GLU A 23 -37.86 5.91 2.89
CA GLU A 23 -37.04 5.99 4.12
C GLU A 23 -35.97 4.89 4.14
N PHE A 24 -36.32 3.68 3.72
CA PHE A 24 -35.35 2.58 3.57
C PHE A 24 -34.33 2.87 2.45
N ALA A 25 -34.77 3.40 1.30
CA ALA A 25 -33.86 3.74 0.22
C ALA A 25 -32.84 4.80 0.65
N LEU A 26 -33.28 5.85 1.35
CA LEU A 26 -32.37 6.90 1.86
C LEU A 26 -31.41 6.35 2.93
N SER A 27 -31.90 5.53 3.85
CA SER A 27 -31.07 4.94 4.90
C SER A 27 -30.05 3.96 4.33
N SER A 28 -30.45 3.14 3.33
CA SER A 28 -29.55 2.17 2.70
C SER A 28 -28.44 2.85 1.89
N VAL A 29 -28.71 3.98 1.23
CA VAL A 29 -27.66 4.78 0.56
C VAL A 29 -26.62 5.25 1.56
N VAL A 30 -27.03 5.83 2.70
CA VAL A 30 -26.10 6.27 3.75
C VAL A 30 -25.30 5.08 4.30
N LEU A 31 -25.97 3.96 4.55
CA LEU A 31 -25.30 2.75 5.02
C LEU A 31 -24.25 2.24 4.01
N LEU A 32 -24.57 2.22 2.72
CA LEU A 32 -23.63 1.80 1.67
C LEU A 32 -22.41 2.73 1.58
N LEU A 33 -22.59 4.04 1.79
CA LEU A 33 -21.49 4.99 1.84
C LEU A 33 -20.57 4.72 3.04
N LEU A 34 -21.15 4.45 4.21
CA LEU A 34 -20.39 4.11 5.41
C LEU A 34 -19.62 2.80 5.21
N VAL A 35 -20.28 1.74 4.74
CA VAL A 35 -19.64 0.45 4.48
C VAL A 35 -18.56 0.59 3.42
N GLY A 36 -18.81 1.33 2.34
CA GLY A 36 -17.81 1.59 1.30
C GLY A 36 -16.56 2.29 1.84
N GLY A 37 -16.74 3.32 2.68
CA GLY A 37 -15.64 3.99 3.36
C GLY A 37 -14.86 3.06 4.29
N LEU A 38 -15.55 2.21 5.06
CA LEU A 38 -14.91 1.21 5.93
C LEU A 38 -14.10 0.18 5.13
N VAL A 39 -14.63 -0.28 4.00
CA VAL A 39 -13.92 -1.23 3.11
C VAL A 39 -12.65 -0.60 2.56
N ASP A 40 -12.69 0.67 2.13
CA ASP A 40 -11.51 1.37 1.64
C ASP A 40 -10.43 1.56 2.72
N ILE A 41 -10.82 1.84 3.96
CA ILE A 41 -9.88 1.92 5.10
C ILE A 41 -9.29 0.55 5.42
N GLY A 42 -10.13 -0.50 5.48
CA GLY A 42 -9.66 -1.85 5.75
C GLY A 42 -8.66 -2.34 4.69
N ARG A 43 -8.94 -2.04 3.42
CA ARG A 43 -8.03 -2.37 2.31
C ARG A 43 -6.73 -1.57 2.37
N SER A 44 -6.75 -0.29 2.74
CA SER A 44 -5.52 0.51 2.84
C SER A 44 -4.58 -0.02 3.92
N LEU A 45 -5.12 -0.40 5.08
CA LEU A 45 -4.37 -1.04 6.17
C LEU A 45 -3.82 -2.40 5.77
N PHE A 46 -4.62 -3.23 5.09
CA PHE A 46 -4.15 -4.50 4.56
C PHE A 46 -2.97 -4.32 3.59
N VAL A 47 -3.05 -3.35 2.68
CA VAL A 47 -1.98 -3.06 1.73
C VAL A 47 -0.71 -2.58 2.46
N SER A 48 -0.81 -1.73 3.48
CA SER A 48 0.38 -1.28 4.21
C SER A 48 1.10 -2.42 4.94
N GLU A 49 0.36 -3.36 5.52
CA GLU A 49 0.94 -4.55 6.15
C GLU A 49 1.58 -5.48 5.13
N ALA A 50 0.91 -5.71 3.99
CA ALA A 50 1.45 -6.52 2.90
C ALA A 50 2.76 -5.94 2.34
N LEU A 51 2.82 -4.62 2.14
CA LEU A 51 4.05 -3.92 1.72
C LEU A 51 5.15 -4.06 2.79
N SER A 52 4.81 -3.97 4.08
CA SER A 52 5.75 -4.15 5.19
C SER A 52 6.33 -5.55 5.26
N SER A 53 5.49 -6.57 5.05
CA SER A 53 5.93 -7.97 4.94
C SER A 53 6.88 -8.16 3.76
N ALA A 54 6.50 -7.65 2.59
CA ALA A 54 7.31 -7.77 1.36
C ALA A 54 8.68 -7.09 1.49
N ALA A 55 8.73 -5.87 2.03
CA ALA A 55 9.99 -5.18 2.29
C ALA A 55 10.87 -5.95 3.28
N ARG A 56 10.28 -6.54 4.32
CA ARG A 56 11.01 -7.33 5.31
C ARG A 56 11.60 -8.60 4.72
N GLU A 57 10.86 -9.31 3.89
CA GLU A 57 11.39 -10.51 3.23
C GLU A 57 12.50 -10.15 2.23
N GLY A 58 12.34 -9.06 1.47
CA GLY A 58 13.40 -8.54 0.62
C GLY A 58 14.68 -8.22 1.41
N ALA A 59 14.56 -7.52 2.54
CA ALA A 59 15.69 -7.17 3.39
C ALA A 59 16.36 -8.42 4.00
N ARG A 60 15.56 -9.39 4.47
CA ARG A 60 16.05 -10.65 5.00
C ARG A 60 16.77 -11.48 3.95
N HIS A 61 16.25 -11.52 2.72
CA HIS A 61 16.85 -12.24 1.62
C HIS A 61 18.21 -11.62 1.25
N GLY A 62 18.29 -10.29 1.13
CA GLY A 62 19.54 -9.58 0.84
C GLY A 62 20.58 -9.66 1.96
N ALA A 63 20.15 -9.67 3.22
CA ALA A 63 21.04 -9.76 4.38
C ALA A 63 21.56 -11.19 4.65
N TRP A 64 21.17 -12.18 3.85
CA TRP A 64 21.61 -13.56 4.01
C TRP A 64 23.14 -13.68 3.84
N PHE A 65 23.76 -14.50 4.69
CA PHE A 65 25.20 -14.73 4.69
C PHE A 65 25.52 -16.22 4.56
N ASP A 66 26.29 -16.56 3.52
CA ASP A 66 26.83 -17.90 3.32
C ASP A 66 28.13 -18.05 4.13
N THR A 67 28.03 -18.70 5.29
CA THR A 67 29.15 -18.85 6.23
C THR A 67 30.33 -19.65 5.64
N PRO A 68 30.13 -20.80 4.98
CA PRO A 68 31.19 -21.52 4.27
C PRO A 68 31.99 -20.68 3.27
N ASN A 69 31.30 -19.89 2.43
CA ASN A 69 31.92 -19.12 1.35
C ASN A 69 32.25 -17.67 1.73
N ARG A 70 31.91 -17.25 2.97
CA ARG A 70 32.05 -15.88 3.50
C ARG A 70 31.54 -14.82 2.52
N SER A 71 30.36 -15.06 1.96
CA SER A 71 29.79 -14.24 0.89
C SER A 71 28.31 -13.95 1.10
N HIS A 72 27.82 -12.94 0.39
CA HIS A 72 26.40 -12.57 0.37
C HIS A 72 25.82 -12.87 -1.01
N PRO A 73 25.43 -14.13 -1.30
CA PRO A 73 25.05 -14.55 -2.65
C PRO A 73 23.75 -13.90 -3.16
N TYR A 74 22.96 -13.27 -2.28
CA TYR A 74 21.67 -12.65 -2.60
C TYR A 74 21.66 -11.13 -2.39
N LEU A 75 22.82 -10.54 -2.07
CA LEU A 75 22.96 -9.08 -1.90
C LEU A 75 23.14 -8.42 -3.27
N ASP A 76 22.08 -8.50 -4.07
CA ASP A 76 21.93 -7.84 -5.36
C ASP A 76 20.46 -7.46 -5.59
N ASP A 77 20.26 -6.49 -6.47
CA ASP A 77 18.96 -5.89 -6.72
C ASP A 77 17.95 -6.88 -7.31
N ALA A 78 18.40 -7.82 -8.13
CA ALA A 78 17.52 -8.76 -8.81
C ALA A 78 16.95 -9.80 -7.83
N GLN A 79 17.79 -10.34 -6.92
CA GLN A 79 17.36 -11.30 -5.91
C GLN A 79 16.46 -10.66 -4.85
N ILE A 80 16.82 -9.47 -4.36
CA ILE A 80 16.00 -8.74 -3.39
C ILE A 80 14.64 -8.38 -4.01
N LYS A 81 14.63 -7.89 -5.25
CA LYS A 81 13.39 -7.61 -5.98
C LYS A 81 12.52 -8.86 -6.15
N ALA A 82 13.12 -9.99 -6.50
CA ALA A 82 12.39 -11.24 -6.69
C ALA A 82 11.70 -11.68 -5.39
N ALA A 83 12.39 -11.57 -4.25
CA ALA A 83 11.81 -11.85 -2.93
C ALA A 83 10.64 -10.91 -2.59
N VAL A 84 10.81 -9.60 -2.82
CA VAL A 84 9.75 -8.61 -2.62
C VAL A 84 8.53 -8.92 -3.51
N ASP A 85 8.74 -9.17 -4.80
CA ASP A 85 7.65 -9.40 -5.75
C ASP A 85 6.91 -10.72 -5.47
N ALA A 86 7.59 -11.74 -4.95
CA ALA A 86 6.95 -12.98 -4.52
C ALA A 86 5.98 -12.75 -3.36
N GLU A 87 6.37 -11.95 -2.35
CA GLU A 87 5.50 -11.57 -1.24
C GLU A 87 4.34 -10.67 -1.69
N LEU A 88 4.59 -9.71 -2.59
CA LEU A 88 3.52 -8.88 -3.17
C LEU A 88 2.51 -9.74 -3.94
N ALA A 89 2.98 -10.71 -4.72
CA ALA A 89 2.12 -11.63 -5.46
C ALA A 89 1.27 -12.49 -4.51
N ALA A 90 1.83 -12.98 -3.40
CA ALA A 90 1.09 -13.71 -2.38
C ALA A 90 -0.04 -12.87 -1.77
N ALA A 91 0.16 -11.56 -1.64
CA ALA A 91 -0.85 -10.60 -1.19
C ALA A 91 -1.80 -10.10 -2.29
N SER A 92 -1.72 -10.63 -3.52
CA SER A 92 -2.48 -10.17 -4.70
C SER A 92 -2.24 -8.69 -5.04
N LEU A 93 -1.04 -8.19 -4.78
CA LEU A 93 -0.58 -6.85 -5.14
C LEU A 93 0.23 -6.89 -6.45
N PRO A 94 0.24 -5.78 -7.21
CA PRO A 94 1.05 -5.69 -8.42
C PRO A 94 2.53 -5.81 -8.09
N ALA A 95 3.29 -6.42 -9.00
CA ALA A 95 4.74 -6.47 -8.91
C ALA A 95 5.32 -5.04 -8.81
N SER A 96 6.39 -4.91 -8.03
CA SER A 96 7.07 -3.63 -7.86
C SER A 96 7.78 -3.20 -9.14
N VAL A 97 7.97 -1.90 -9.31
CA VAL A 97 8.88 -1.35 -10.33
C VAL A 97 10.14 -0.89 -9.62
N LEU A 98 11.26 -1.53 -9.90
CA LEU A 98 12.56 -1.14 -9.37
C LEU A 98 13.00 0.17 -9.99
N LYS A 99 13.48 1.10 -9.16
CA LYS A 99 13.91 2.45 -9.57
C LYS A 99 15.44 2.60 -9.61
N ASN A 100 16.15 1.48 -9.58
CA ASN A 100 17.60 1.36 -9.70
C ASN A 100 17.96 0.98 -11.16
N PRO A 101 19.07 1.48 -11.74
CA PRO A 101 20.02 2.45 -11.17
C PRO A 101 19.55 3.90 -11.38
N GLY A 102 19.86 4.79 -10.42
CA GLY A 102 19.67 6.24 -10.55
C GLY A 102 19.07 6.92 -9.33
N THR A 103 18.06 6.31 -8.70
CA THR A 103 17.41 6.85 -7.49
C THR A 103 17.33 5.80 -6.39
N THR A 104 18.41 5.07 -6.12
CA THR A 104 18.41 3.90 -5.20
C THR A 104 17.98 4.22 -3.78
N CYS A 105 18.32 5.41 -3.30
CA CYS A 105 17.86 5.98 -2.03
C CYS A 105 16.94 7.17 -2.31
N PRO A 106 15.61 7.06 -2.09
CA PRO A 106 14.72 8.19 -2.26
C PRO A 106 15.06 9.31 -1.26
N ALA A 107 14.96 10.56 -1.72
CA ALA A 107 15.26 11.72 -0.88
C ALA A 107 14.16 11.91 0.19
N PRO A 108 14.52 11.95 1.48
CA PRO A 108 13.57 12.29 2.51
C PRO A 108 13.27 13.80 2.52
N THR A 109 12.09 14.19 2.99
CA THR A 109 11.68 15.61 3.04
C THR A 109 12.21 16.36 4.26
N ASP A 110 12.65 15.64 5.29
CA ASP A 110 13.23 16.20 6.52
C ASP A 110 14.77 16.30 6.47
N GLY A 111 15.39 15.86 5.37
CA GLY A 111 16.84 15.91 5.17
C GLY A 111 17.63 14.90 6.00
N ASN A 112 17.00 13.85 6.53
CA ASN A 112 17.71 12.82 7.29
C ASN A 112 18.72 12.04 6.42
N ALA A 113 19.80 11.54 7.04
CA ALA A 113 20.83 10.75 6.37
C ALA A 113 20.53 9.23 6.35
N TYR A 114 19.42 8.81 6.96
CA TYR A 114 19.01 7.40 7.07
C TYR A 114 18.06 6.96 5.94
N HIS A 115 17.70 7.89 5.05
CA HIS A 115 16.74 7.67 3.95
C HIS A 115 15.44 6.97 4.40
N ASN A 116 14.95 7.34 5.58
CA ASN A 116 13.68 6.86 6.11
C ASN A 116 12.55 7.89 5.87
N PRO A 117 11.27 7.48 5.95
CA PRO A 117 10.15 8.39 5.76
C PRO A 117 10.21 9.57 6.74
N PRO A 118 9.73 10.76 6.37
CA PRO A 118 8.88 11.08 5.21
C PRO A 118 9.65 11.29 3.88
N PHE A 119 9.07 10.85 2.75
CA PHE A 119 9.67 10.97 1.41
C PHE A 119 9.01 12.05 0.54
N ALA A 120 9.78 12.61 -0.40
CA ALA A 120 9.28 13.63 -1.34
C ALA A 120 8.19 13.08 -2.27
N SER A 121 7.27 13.94 -2.72
CA SER A 121 6.15 13.54 -3.57
C SER A 121 6.57 12.88 -4.88
N GLY A 122 7.72 13.28 -5.44
CA GLY A 122 8.27 12.71 -6.67
C GLY A 122 8.84 11.29 -6.52
N ALA A 123 9.05 10.82 -5.28
CA ALA A 123 9.49 9.45 -5.02
C ALA A 123 8.35 8.44 -5.15
N TYR A 124 7.08 8.88 -5.19
CA TYR A 124 5.92 8.01 -5.29
C TYR A 124 5.47 7.82 -6.75
N PRO A 125 4.89 6.65 -7.08
CA PRO A 125 4.28 6.43 -8.38
C PRO A 125 3.18 7.47 -8.68
N PRO A 126 3.10 8.03 -9.90
CA PRO A 126 2.05 8.98 -10.26
C PRO A 126 0.68 8.31 -10.45
N SER A 127 0.68 7.01 -10.78
CA SER A 127 -0.53 6.23 -11.04
C SER A 127 -1.00 5.47 -9.80
N ALA A 128 -2.32 5.34 -9.64
CA ALA A 128 -2.91 4.54 -8.58
C ALA A 128 -2.62 3.04 -8.75
N ASN A 129 -2.56 2.34 -7.63
CA ASN A 129 -2.30 0.93 -7.50
C ASN A 129 -1.00 0.47 -8.19
N VAL A 130 0.08 1.23 -8.00
CA VAL A 130 1.43 0.88 -8.47
C VAL A 130 2.37 0.90 -7.26
N ALA A 131 3.28 -0.08 -7.19
CA ALA A 131 4.36 -0.15 -6.21
C ALA A 131 5.70 0.22 -6.86
N TRP A 132 6.43 1.16 -6.29
CA TRP A 132 7.83 1.41 -6.62
C TRP A 132 8.73 0.85 -5.52
N LEU A 133 9.78 0.17 -5.92
CA LEU A 133 10.80 -0.42 -5.05
C LEU A 133 12.10 0.36 -5.19
N TYR A 134 12.66 0.68 -4.05
CA TYR A 134 13.97 1.29 -3.89
C TYR A 134 14.79 0.42 -2.95
N ILE A 135 16.01 0.08 -3.37
CA ILE A 135 16.96 -0.68 -2.56
C ILE A 135 18.14 0.24 -2.33
N CYS A 136 18.37 0.60 -1.07
CA CYS A 136 19.37 1.58 -0.68
C CYS A 136 20.41 0.91 0.22
N TYR A 137 21.62 0.77 -0.30
CA TYR A 137 22.76 0.19 0.40
C TYR A 137 23.58 1.30 1.07
N ALA A 138 23.99 1.08 2.32
CA ALA A 138 24.81 1.98 3.13
C ALA A 138 24.32 3.45 3.16
N ASN A 139 23.02 3.69 2.99
CA ASN A 139 22.50 5.06 2.85
C ASN A 139 23.24 5.87 1.75
N THR A 140 23.73 5.20 0.70
CA THR A 140 24.54 5.80 -0.37
C THR A 140 23.72 5.90 -1.66
N PRO A 141 23.24 7.10 -2.02
CA PRO A 141 22.46 7.29 -3.26
C PRO A 141 23.26 6.89 -4.50
N GLY A 142 22.62 6.12 -5.39
CA GLY A 142 23.22 5.65 -6.63
C GLY A 142 24.06 4.38 -6.49
N LEU A 143 24.31 3.89 -5.27
CA LEU A 143 24.90 2.56 -5.07
C LEU A 143 23.86 1.48 -5.40
N ASP A 144 24.24 0.58 -6.29
CA ASP A 144 23.44 -0.52 -6.83
C ASP A 144 24.37 -1.72 -7.03
N PHE A 145 23.84 -2.92 -6.80
CA PHE A 145 24.54 -4.19 -6.99
C PHE A 145 23.81 -5.02 -8.05
N ALA A 146 24.35 -5.03 -9.27
CA ALA A 146 23.87 -5.88 -10.37
C ALA A 146 24.33 -7.34 -10.25
N VAL A 147 25.31 -7.59 -9.38
CA VAL A 147 25.83 -8.91 -9.02
C VAL A 147 26.06 -8.95 -7.51
N PRO A 148 26.01 -10.13 -6.87
CA PRO A 148 26.16 -10.26 -5.43
C PRO A 148 27.41 -9.56 -4.91
N ALA A 149 27.22 -8.56 -4.05
CA ALA A 149 28.34 -7.80 -3.51
C ALA A 149 29.17 -8.62 -2.51
N THR A 150 30.48 -8.40 -2.52
CA THR A 150 31.42 -9.03 -1.58
C THR A 150 31.93 -7.98 -0.58
N ASN A 151 32.33 -8.44 0.62
CA ASN A 151 32.89 -7.58 1.68
C ASN A 151 31.97 -6.45 2.16
N GLN A 152 30.65 -6.68 2.21
CA GLN A 152 29.67 -5.71 2.71
C GLN A 152 29.27 -5.99 4.18
N SER A 153 30.20 -6.49 5.01
CA SER A 153 29.89 -6.79 6.41
C SER A 153 29.44 -5.52 7.14
N GLN A 154 28.39 -5.65 7.97
CA GLN A 154 27.79 -4.56 8.75
C GLN A 154 27.21 -3.39 7.92
N GLN A 155 26.96 -3.59 6.63
CA GLN A 155 26.36 -2.54 5.82
C GLN A 155 24.84 -2.43 6.07
N ASP A 156 24.32 -1.20 6.07
CA ASP A 156 22.89 -0.93 6.15
C ASP A 156 22.21 -1.29 4.82
N LEU A 157 21.15 -2.09 4.88
CA LEU A 157 20.26 -2.38 3.76
C LEU A 157 18.87 -1.82 4.07
N ASN A 158 18.45 -0.83 3.28
CA ASN A 158 17.09 -0.30 3.33
C ASN A 158 16.29 -0.77 2.13
N VAL A 159 15.23 -1.55 2.38
CA VAL A 159 14.25 -1.93 1.38
C VAL A 159 13.02 -1.04 1.55
N ILE A 160 12.78 -0.19 0.56
CA ILE A 160 11.78 0.87 0.63
C ILE A 160 10.73 0.63 -0.46
N LEU A 161 9.47 0.50 -0.04
CA LEU A 161 8.32 0.35 -0.93
C LEU A 161 7.43 1.58 -0.84
N LEU A 162 7.26 2.26 -1.97
CA LEU A 162 6.38 3.41 -2.12
C LEU A 162 5.20 3.04 -3.01
N TYR A 163 3.99 3.14 -2.46
CA TYR A 163 2.77 2.72 -3.13
C TYR A 163 1.75 3.85 -3.18
N SER A 164 1.12 4.01 -4.34
CA SER A 164 0.05 4.98 -4.55
C SER A 164 -1.30 4.27 -4.46
N TYR A 165 -1.97 4.37 -3.31
CA TYR A 165 -3.24 3.71 -3.03
C TYR A 165 -4.42 4.45 -3.67
N GLY A 166 -5.11 3.77 -4.59
CA GLY A 166 -6.38 4.21 -5.14
C GLY A 166 -7.56 3.57 -4.41
N PRO A 167 -8.47 4.36 -3.80
CA PRO A 167 -9.71 3.84 -3.22
C PRO A 167 -10.62 3.20 -4.29
N LEU A 168 -11.41 2.23 -3.87
CA LEU A 168 -12.37 1.53 -4.72
C LEU A 168 -13.67 2.33 -4.87
N THR A 169 -14.08 3.06 -3.84
CA THR A 169 -15.34 3.81 -3.89
C THR A 169 -15.17 5.12 -4.66
N PRO A 170 -16.01 5.40 -5.68
CA PRO A 170 -15.90 6.61 -6.49
C PRO A 170 -15.99 7.90 -5.68
N LEU A 171 -16.80 7.91 -4.61
CA LEU A 171 -16.95 9.09 -3.76
C LEU A 171 -15.66 9.41 -3.00
N VAL A 172 -14.99 8.40 -2.43
CA VAL A 172 -13.73 8.61 -1.71
C VAL A 172 -12.64 9.03 -2.68
N THR A 173 -12.56 8.40 -3.86
CA THR A 173 -11.61 8.79 -4.91
C THR A 173 -11.88 10.21 -5.42
N ALA A 174 -13.13 10.61 -5.60
CA ALA A 174 -13.49 11.96 -6.05
C ALA A 174 -13.17 13.04 -5.01
N GLN A 175 -13.37 12.73 -3.72
CA GLN A 175 -13.17 13.70 -2.64
C GLN A 175 -11.72 13.78 -2.16
N PHE A 176 -10.99 12.66 -2.14
CA PHE A 176 -9.67 12.54 -1.52
C PHE A 176 -8.54 12.12 -2.47
N GLY A 177 -8.87 11.61 -3.66
CA GLY A 177 -7.87 11.20 -4.66
C GLY A 177 -7.07 9.97 -4.25
N ILE A 178 -5.78 9.98 -4.56
CA ILE A 178 -4.83 8.90 -4.32
C ILE A 178 -4.08 9.16 -3.01
N PHE A 179 -3.99 8.14 -2.17
CA PHE A 179 -3.22 8.18 -0.93
C PHE A 179 -1.82 7.60 -1.15
N ARG A 180 -0.82 8.12 -0.44
CA ARG A 180 0.56 7.65 -0.52
C ARG A 180 0.90 6.79 0.68
N LEU A 181 1.36 5.58 0.44
CA LEU A 181 1.83 4.65 1.46
C LEU A 181 3.35 4.50 1.29
N ALA A 182 4.07 4.61 2.40
CA ALA A 182 5.51 4.43 2.43
C ALA A 182 5.87 3.41 3.49
N VAL A 183 6.68 2.44 3.10
CA VAL A 183 7.25 1.44 3.97
C VAL A 183 8.76 1.48 3.79
N ASN A 184 9.49 1.48 4.90
CA ASN A 184 10.93 1.30 4.93
C ASN A 184 11.22 0.18 5.94
N VAL A 185 11.97 -0.82 5.49
CA VAL A 185 12.60 -1.80 6.38
C VAL A 185 14.10 -1.64 6.30
N HIS A 186 14.69 -1.33 7.45
CA HIS A 186 16.13 -1.30 7.66
C HIS A 186 16.59 -2.64 8.23
N MET A 187 17.66 -3.18 7.67
CA MET A 187 18.34 -4.36 8.18
C MET A 187 19.85 -4.20 8.00
N THR A 188 20.62 -4.58 9.02
CA THR A 188 22.08 -4.63 8.90
C THR A 188 22.50 -5.98 8.33
N VAL A 189 23.30 -5.96 7.27
CA VAL A 189 23.88 -7.17 6.68
C VAL A 189 24.79 -7.83 7.71
N GLN A 190 24.49 -9.07 8.10
CA GLN A 190 25.23 -9.78 9.14
C GLN A 190 26.46 -10.47 8.56
N GLY A 191 27.62 -10.31 9.19
CA GLY A 191 28.85 -11.01 8.80
C GLY A 191 30.08 -10.35 9.40
N THR A 192 31.18 -11.09 9.53
CA THR A 192 32.49 -10.56 9.97
C THR A 192 33.30 -10.08 8.78
#